data_AF-A0AAW0FR44-F1
#
_entry.id   AF-A0AAW0FR44-F1
#
_cell.length_a   1.000
_cell.length_b   1.000
_cell.length_c   1.000
_cell.angle_alpha   90.00
_cell.angle_beta   90.00
_cell.angle_gamma   90.00
#
_symmetry.space_group_name_H-M   'P 1'
#
loop_
_entity.id
_entity.type
_entity.pdbx_description
1 polymer ?
#
loop_
_entity_poly.entity_id
_entity_poly.type
_entity_poly.pdbx_seq_one_letter_code
_entity_poly.pdbx_strand_id
1 'polypeptide(L)'
;MLTEFTEFLKILGAVSSDWQYIRETANHYSNGPVTSVTDPEFRCYELDLQNTASQTSVATVSAGDTVGFRANGAIYHPGYLDIYMSKADPAANSEEAGTGQTWFKVWEDAPTFGNGQLTFPSTSMTDFTFTIPKSLPSGQYLIRGEQIALHVASTYGGAQFYIGCAQVNVINGGNGTPGPLVSIPGVYTGYEPGILINIYNVPSNFTGYQAPGPAVWQG
;
A
#
# COMPACT_ATOMS: atom_id res chain seq x y z
N MET A 1 -0.38 -6.73 -19.05
CA MET A 1 -1.47 -6.22 -18.19
C MET A 1 -0.86 -6.22 -16.81
N LEU A 2 -0.61 -5.06 -16.24
CA LEU A 2 0.11 -4.87 -14.98
C LEU A 2 -0.66 -3.81 -14.18
N THR A 3 -0.31 -3.67 -12.91
CA THR A 3 -1.19 -3.20 -11.84
C THR A 3 -0.60 -1.94 -11.20
N GLU A 4 -0.69 -0.80 -11.86
CA GLU A 4 -0.30 0.47 -11.23
C GLU A 4 -1.51 1.11 -10.58
N PHE A 5 -1.33 1.69 -9.40
CA PHE A 5 -2.36 2.47 -8.74
C PHE A 5 -2.25 3.92 -9.19
N THR A 6 -2.96 4.27 -10.26
CA THR A 6 -2.82 5.59 -10.91
C THR A 6 -3.86 6.59 -10.41
N GLU A 7 -5.01 6.11 -9.94
CA GLU A 7 -6.16 6.93 -9.56
C GLU A 7 -6.51 6.80 -8.07
N PHE A 8 -6.79 7.93 -7.42
CA PHE A 8 -7.28 7.96 -6.04
C PHE A 8 -8.81 8.09 -6.02
N LEU A 9 -9.46 7.19 -5.29
CA LEU A 9 -10.90 7.15 -5.15
C LEU A 9 -11.31 7.99 -3.94
N LYS A 10 -11.95 9.13 -4.19
CA LYS A 10 -12.50 9.99 -3.13
C LYS A 10 -13.95 9.59 -2.81
N ILE A 11 -14.46 10.08 -1.68
CA ILE A 11 -15.89 10.09 -1.29
C ILE A 11 -16.79 10.44 -2.50
N LEU A 12 -17.96 9.79 -2.55
CA LEU A 12 -19.00 9.89 -3.59
C LEU A 12 -18.69 9.13 -4.89
N GLY A 13 -17.67 8.26 -4.89
CA GLY A 13 -17.31 7.45 -6.07
C GLY A 13 -16.65 8.27 -7.18
N ALA A 14 -16.19 9.48 -6.86
CA ALA A 14 -15.43 10.31 -7.78
C ALA A 14 -14.00 9.78 -7.88
N VAL A 15 -13.67 9.31 -9.08
CA VAL A 15 -12.34 8.86 -9.46
C VAL A 15 -11.54 10.08 -9.88
N SER A 16 -10.37 10.31 -9.29
CA SER A 16 -9.47 11.39 -9.71
C SER A 16 -8.92 11.12 -11.11
N SER A 17 -8.33 12.12 -11.77
CA SER A 17 -7.48 11.81 -12.93
C SER A 17 -6.24 11.04 -12.48
N ASP A 18 -5.59 10.34 -13.41
CA ASP A 18 -4.29 9.71 -13.19
C ASP A 18 -3.32 10.69 -12.52
N TRP A 19 -2.65 10.21 -11.47
CA TRP A 19 -1.59 10.90 -10.73
C TRP A 19 -1.98 12.23 -10.07
N GLN A 20 -3.27 12.59 -10.07
CA GLN A 20 -3.72 13.86 -9.49
C GLN A 20 -3.34 13.95 -8.01
N TYR A 21 -3.66 12.89 -7.27
CA TYR A 21 -3.41 12.79 -5.83
C TYR A 21 -2.43 11.68 -5.48
N ILE A 22 -2.04 10.86 -6.45
CA ILE A 22 -1.04 9.81 -6.29
C ILE A 22 0.28 10.29 -6.89
N ARG A 23 1.37 10.09 -6.15
CA ARG A 23 2.72 10.36 -6.65
C ARG A 23 2.99 9.44 -7.84
N GLU A 24 3.21 10.04 -9.02
CA GLU A 24 3.52 9.30 -10.24
C GLU A 24 4.74 8.40 -10.02
N THR A 25 4.59 7.12 -10.36
CA THR A 25 5.59 6.09 -10.07
C THR A 25 6.57 5.88 -11.21
N ALA A 26 7.77 5.37 -10.88
CA ALA A 26 8.83 5.10 -11.85
C ALA A 26 8.41 4.07 -12.90
N ASN A 27 7.42 3.24 -12.58
CA ASN A 27 6.93 2.24 -13.50
C ASN A 27 5.89 2.75 -14.51
N HIS A 28 5.34 3.98 -14.42
CA HIS A 28 4.14 4.49 -15.14
C HIS A 28 3.89 4.06 -16.61
N TYR A 29 4.93 3.68 -17.37
CA TYR A 29 4.80 3.04 -18.68
C TYR A 29 5.08 1.54 -18.68
N SER A 30 6.13 1.11 -17.99
CA SER A 30 6.56 -0.29 -17.93
C SER A 30 5.64 -1.17 -17.10
N ASN A 31 4.97 -0.57 -16.11
CA ASN A 31 4.23 -1.23 -15.04
C ASN A 31 5.02 -2.30 -14.27
N GLY A 32 6.36 -2.23 -14.30
CA GLY A 32 7.23 -3.13 -13.56
C GLY A 32 7.09 -2.98 -12.03
N PRO A 33 7.38 -4.03 -11.26
CA PRO A 33 7.34 -3.97 -9.80
C PRO A 33 8.66 -3.43 -9.21
N VAL A 34 8.61 -2.98 -7.96
CA VAL A 34 9.79 -2.98 -7.09
C VAL A 34 10.00 -4.40 -6.57
N THR A 35 11.24 -4.85 -6.44
CA THR A 35 11.58 -6.17 -5.87
C THR A 35 12.53 -6.10 -4.67
N SER A 36 13.21 -4.96 -4.50
CA SER A 36 14.10 -4.73 -3.36
C SER A 36 13.35 -3.98 -2.26
N VAL A 37 13.16 -4.64 -1.12
CA VAL A 37 12.48 -4.05 0.04
C VAL A 37 13.37 -3.10 0.87
N THR A 38 14.65 -3.04 0.53
CA THR A 38 15.65 -2.21 1.24
C THR A 38 15.91 -0.89 0.54
N ASP A 39 15.49 -0.74 -0.72
CA ASP A 39 15.83 0.43 -1.51
C ASP A 39 14.94 1.63 -1.10
N PRO A 40 15.44 2.88 -1.14
CA PRO A 40 14.67 4.06 -0.74
C PRO A 40 13.35 4.22 -1.50
N GLU A 41 13.32 3.85 -2.78
CA GLU A 41 12.13 3.88 -3.63
C GLU A 41 11.04 2.91 -3.17
N PHE A 42 11.33 1.93 -2.31
CA PHE A 42 10.32 1.02 -1.77
C PHE A 42 9.23 1.76 -0.98
N ARG A 43 9.49 3.01 -0.56
CA ARG A 43 8.52 3.85 0.14
C ARG A 43 7.29 4.17 -0.73
N CYS A 44 7.49 4.85 -1.85
CA CYS A 44 6.41 5.37 -2.68
C CYS A 44 6.65 5.19 -4.19
N TYR A 45 7.79 4.60 -4.56
CA TYR A 45 8.19 4.24 -5.92
C TYR A 45 8.08 5.37 -6.95
N GLU A 46 8.33 6.61 -6.52
CA GLU A 46 8.14 7.78 -7.37
C GLU A 46 9.03 7.76 -8.62
N LEU A 47 8.51 8.35 -9.71
CA LEU A 47 9.25 8.63 -10.93
C LEU A 47 10.51 9.47 -10.65
N ASP A 48 10.37 10.43 -9.75
CA ASP A 48 11.48 11.22 -9.22
C ASP A 48 11.27 11.40 -7.70
N LEU A 49 12.13 10.74 -6.92
CA LEU A 49 12.07 10.73 -5.45
C LEU A 49 12.17 12.13 -4.81
N GLN A 50 12.66 13.14 -5.53
CA GLN A 50 12.80 14.51 -5.02
C GLN A 50 11.71 15.44 -5.55
N ASN A 51 11.25 15.24 -6.80
CA ASN A 51 10.39 16.21 -7.47
C ASN A 51 8.92 15.81 -7.55
N THR A 52 8.59 14.51 -7.58
CA THR A 52 7.21 14.04 -7.82
C THR A 52 6.25 14.54 -6.74
N ALA A 53 6.63 14.49 -5.46
CA ALA A 53 5.77 14.89 -4.35
C ALA A 53 5.21 16.31 -4.51
N SER A 54 6.07 17.26 -4.88
CA SER A 54 5.71 18.68 -5.05
C SER A 54 4.80 18.95 -6.25
N GLN A 55 4.77 18.04 -7.23
CA GLN A 55 3.95 18.12 -8.45
C GLN A 55 2.60 17.43 -8.28
N THR A 56 2.45 16.56 -7.28
CA THR A 56 1.20 15.88 -6.95
C THR A 56 0.32 16.76 -6.06
N SER A 57 -0.99 16.80 -6.33
CA SER A 57 -1.95 17.56 -5.50
C SER A 57 -2.23 16.86 -4.17
N VAL A 58 -2.85 17.57 -3.23
CA VAL A 58 -3.27 17.01 -1.93
C VAL A 58 -4.80 16.92 -1.87
N ALA A 59 -5.35 15.73 -1.67
CA ALA A 59 -6.78 15.51 -1.53
C ALA A 59 -7.24 15.83 -0.10
N THR A 60 -8.31 16.63 0.06
CA THR A 60 -8.96 16.78 1.38
C THR A 60 -10.01 15.71 1.59
N VAL A 61 -9.91 15.01 2.72
CA VAL A 61 -10.78 13.90 3.17
C VAL A 61 -11.04 14.05 4.67
N SER A 62 -12.12 13.49 5.18
CA SER A 62 -12.42 13.41 6.61
C SER A 62 -11.99 12.07 7.19
N ALA A 63 -11.62 12.05 8.47
CA ALA A 63 -11.54 10.79 9.20
C ALA A 63 -12.91 10.09 9.19
N GLY A 64 -12.93 8.77 8.97
CA GLY A 64 -14.15 7.99 8.78
C GLY A 64 -14.66 7.91 7.34
N ASP A 65 -14.06 8.63 6.39
CA ASP A 65 -14.41 8.48 4.98
C ASP A 65 -13.92 7.14 4.41
N THR A 66 -14.70 6.57 3.50
CA THR A 66 -14.23 5.49 2.64
C THR A 66 -13.52 6.09 1.42
N VAL A 67 -12.26 5.72 1.25
CA VAL A 67 -11.38 6.13 0.14
C VAL A 67 -10.72 4.89 -0.45
N GLY A 68 -9.95 5.04 -1.52
CA GLY A 68 -9.25 3.89 -2.09
C GLY A 68 -8.35 4.22 -3.25
N PHE A 69 -7.89 3.17 -3.89
CA PHE A 69 -7.07 3.22 -5.09
C PHE A 69 -7.78 2.48 -6.21
N ARG A 70 -7.62 2.98 -7.43
CA ARG A 70 -7.97 2.26 -8.65
C ARG A 70 -6.69 1.94 -9.41
N ALA A 71 -6.59 0.68 -9.80
CA ALA A 71 -5.53 0.21 -10.67
C ALA A 71 -5.84 0.53 -12.13
N ASN A 72 -4.82 0.76 -12.96
CA ASN A 72 -4.96 0.97 -14.41
C ASN A 72 -5.37 -0.30 -15.20
N GLY A 73 -5.75 -1.37 -14.48
CA GLY A 73 -6.21 -2.65 -14.98
C GLY A 73 -6.66 -3.53 -13.82
N ALA A 74 -7.12 -4.75 -14.13
CA ALA A 74 -7.42 -5.73 -13.09
C ALA A 74 -6.13 -6.18 -12.39
N ILE A 75 -6.12 -6.16 -11.05
CA ILE A 75 -5.13 -6.82 -10.21
C ILE A 75 -5.22 -8.32 -10.53
N TYR A 76 -4.28 -8.85 -11.30
CA TYR A 76 -4.36 -10.22 -11.84
C TYR A 76 -3.36 -11.18 -11.20
N HIS A 77 -2.37 -10.66 -10.48
CA HIS A 77 -1.42 -11.49 -9.75
C HIS A 77 -2.01 -11.95 -8.41
N PRO A 78 -1.89 -13.25 -8.07
CA PRO A 78 -2.23 -13.73 -6.74
C PRO A 78 -1.30 -13.07 -5.73
N GLY A 79 -1.87 -12.46 -4.70
CA GLY A 79 -1.08 -11.72 -3.73
C GLY A 79 -1.87 -11.23 -2.53
N TYR A 80 -1.16 -10.48 -1.70
CA TYR A 80 -1.65 -9.80 -0.52
C TYR A 80 -1.73 -8.30 -0.82
N LEU A 81 -2.80 -7.65 -0.37
CA LEU A 81 -2.96 -6.19 -0.45
C LEU A 81 -2.91 -5.60 0.94
N ASP A 82 -2.27 -4.45 1.08
CA ASP A 82 -2.41 -3.63 2.27
C ASP A 82 -2.34 -2.13 2.01
N ILE A 83 -2.73 -1.41 3.05
CA ILE A 83 -2.70 0.04 3.08
C ILE A 83 -2.04 0.49 4.37
N TYR A 84 -1.01 1.30 4.21
CA TYR A 84 -0.39 2.04 5.29
C TYR A 84 -0.76 3.51 5.21
N MET A 85 -0.73 4.17 6.36
CA MET A 85 -0.71 5.63 6.44
C MET A 85 0.52 6.07 7.22
N SER A 86 1.02 7.25 6.90
CA SER A 86 2.06 7.94 7.68
C SER A 86 1.69 9.39 7.83
N LYS A 87 1.84 9.94 9.05
CA LYS A 87 1.79 11.40 9.22
C LYS A 87 2.87 12.00 8.33
N ALA A 88 2.49 12.99 7.52
CA ALA A 88 3.41 13.71 6.65
C ALA A 88 3.88 14.99 7.35
N ASP A 89 5.20 15.15 7.39
CA ASP A 89 5.92 16.27 7.99
C ASP A 89 7.09 16.61 7.05
N PRO A 90 7.24 17.86 6.57
CA PRO A 90 6.43 19.05 6.87
C PRO A 90 5.02 19.05 6.25
N ALA A 91 4.81 18.36 5.14
CA ALA A 91 3.54 18.33 4.42
C ALA A 91 3.40 17.07 3.54
N ALA A 92 2.19 16.75 3.09
CA ALA A 92 1.95 15.56 2.25
C ALA A 92 2.66 15.62 0.89
N ASN A 93 2.91 16.83 0.38
CA ASN A 93 3.63 17.09 -0.87
C ASN A 93 5.13 17.34 -0.70
N SER A 94 5.71 16.94 0.45
CA SER A 94 7.17 16.93 0.64
C SER A 94 7.74 15.53 0.40
N GLU A 95 8.87 15.50 -0.27
CA GLU A 95 9.78 14.36 -0.45
C GLU A 95 10.25 13.72 0.87
N GLU A 96 10.36 14.52 1.94
CA GLU A 96 10.79 14.06 3.26
C GLU A 96 9.69 13.31 4.03
N ALA A 97 8.43 13.40 3.57
CA ALA A 97 7.30 12.74 4.22
C ALA A 97 7.48 11.20 4.23
N GLY A 98 7.30 10.60 5.41
CA GLY A 98 7.37 9.15 5.59
C GLY A 98 8.79 8.55 5.54
N THR A 99 9.84 9.36 5.68
CA THR A 99 11.23 8.88 5.82
C THR A 99 11.49 8.18 7.16
N GLY A 100 10.75 8.54 8.20
CA GLY A 100 10.92 8.01 9.56
C GLY A 100 10.09 6.76 9.87
N GLN A 101 10.15 6.34 11.14
CA GLN A 101 9.34 5.26 11.69
C GLN A 101 7.93 5.76 12.03
N THR A 102 7.16 6.12 11.00
CA THR A 102 5.86 6.80 11.14
C THR A 102 4.71 6.09 10.42
N TRP A 103 5.01 4.99 9.73
CA TRP A 103 4.02 4.21 9.00
C TRP A 103 3.26 3.26 9.92
N PHE A 104 1.95 3.16 9.74
CA PHE A 104 1.08 2.20 10.41
C PHE A 104 0.10 1.62 9.40
N LYS A 105 -0.22 0.34 9.54
CA LYS A 105 -1.17 -0.35 8.67
C LYS A 105 -2.60 0.01 9.09
N VAL A 106 -3.47 0.33 8.14
CA VAL A 106 -4.89 0.67 8.39
C VAL A 106 -5.86 -0.32 7.77
N TRP A 107 -5.41 -1.13 6.82
CA TRP A 107 -6.23 -2.13 6.15
C TRP A 107 -5.34 -3.18 5.48
N GLU A 108 -5.86 -4.41 5.35
CA GLU A 108 -5.27 -5.48 4.56
C GLU A 108 -6.34 -6.41 3.98
N ASP A 109 -6.04 -7.03 2.86
CA ASP A 109 -6.79 -8.15 2.27
C ASP A 109 -5.84 -9.33 2.05
N ALA A 110 -5.89 -10.26 3.00
CA ALA A 110 -5.00 -11.39 3.06
C ALA A 110 -5.53 -12.61 2.30
N PRO A 111 -4.65 -13.38 1.63
CA PRO A 111 -4.99 -14.70 1.10
C PRO A 111 -5.61 -15.57 2.19
N THR A 112 -6.72 -16.24 1.84
CA THR A 112 -7.36 -17.22 2.73
C THR A 112 -6.80 -18.61 2.45
N PHE A 113 -6.79 -19.48 3.46
CA PHE A 113 -6.28 -20.84 3.35
C PHE A 113 -7.38 -21.86 3.66
N GLY A 114 -7.60 -22.79 2.75
CA GLY A 114 -8.60 -23.85 2.90
C GLY A 114 -8.30 -25.01 1.97
N ASN A 115 -8.61 -26.24 2.41
CA ASN A 115 -8.39 -27.46 1.63
C ASN A 115 -6.95 -27.61 1.09
N GLY A 116 -5.95 -27.12 1.82
CA GLY A 116 -4.54 -27.19 1.42
C GLY A 116 -4.12 -26.17 0.36
N GLN A 117 -4.96 -25.18 0.04
CA GLN A 117 -4.69 -24.19 -1.00
C GLN A 117 -4.96 -22.75 -0.52
N LEU A 118 -4.19 -21.81 -1.07
CA LEU A 118 -4.41 -20.38 -0.91
C LEU A 118 -5.43 -19.87 -1.94
N THR A 119 -6.35 -19.02 -1.49
CA THR A 119 -7.26 -18.26 -2.35
C THR A 119 -6.96 -16.77 -2.19
N PHE A 120 -6.90 -16.04 -3.30
CA PHE A 120 -6.43 -14.65 -3.37
C PHE A 120 -7.59 -13.71 -3.72
N PRO A 121 -8.24 -13.05 -2.72
CA PRO A 121 -9.45 -12.26 -2.95
C PRO A 121 -9.22 -11.04 -3.85
N SER A 122 -7.99 -10.50 -3.81
CA SER A 122 -7.54 -9.39 -4.64
C SER A 122 -7.55 -9.65 -6.15
N THR A 123 -7.58 -10.92 -6.57
CA THR A 123 -7.52 -11.26 -8.00
C THR A 123 -8.81 -10.82 -8.71
N SER A 124 -8.67 -10.08 -9.80
CA SER A 124 -9.73 -9.44 -10.60
C SER A 124 -10.33 -8.17 -9.98
N MET A 125 -9.82 -7.68 -8.84
CA MET A 125 -10.19 -6.35 -8.36
C MET A 125 -9.59 -5.29 -9.28
N THR A 126 -10.29 -4.18 -9.46
CA THR A 126 -9.76 -2.96 -10.09
C THR A 126 -9.67 -1.84 -9.06
N ASP A 127 -10.63 -1.82 -8.13
CA ASP A 127 -10.72 -0.87 -7.05
C ASP A 127 -10.57 -1.60 -5.73
N PHE A 128 -9.75 -1.07 -4.82
CA PHE A 128 -9.75 -1.50 -3.42
C PHE A 128 -9.91 -0.28 -2.53
N THR A 129 -10.83 -0.39 -1.56
CA THR A 129 -11.26 0.72 -0.71
C THR A 129 -11.12 0.35 0.75
N PHE A 130 -10.92 1.36 1.58
CA PHE A 130 -10.81 1.22 3.02
C PHE A 130 -11.42 2.46 3.68
N THR A 131 -11.71 2.35 4.98
CA THR A 131 -12.17 3.48 5.77
C THR A 131 -10.99 4.12 6.48
N ILE A 132 -10.79 5.43 6.31
CA ILE A 132 -9.84 6.17 7.12
C ILE A 132 -10.29 6.04 8.59
N PRO A 133 -9.43 5.55 9.51
CA PRO A 133 -9.85 5.32 10.90
C PRO A 133 -10.46 6.58 11.53
N LYS A 134 -11.58 6.44 12.24
CA LYS A 134 -12.37 7.60 12.72
C LYS A 134 -11.62 8.42 13.78
N SER A 135 -10.79 7.75 14.58
CA SER A 135 -9.98 8.39 15.62
C SER A 135 -8.67 8.98 15.08
N LEU A 136 -8.35 8.82 13.79
CA LEU A 136 -7.13 9.37 13.20
C LEU A 136 -7.10 10.89 13.41
N PRO A 137 -6.01 11.46 13.97
CA PRO A 137 -5.89 12.90 14.12
C PRO A 137 -5.98 13.66 12.79
N SER A 138 -6.48 14.88 12.83
CA SER A 138 -6.46 15.74 11.64
C SER A 138 -5.03 16.11 11.27
N GLY A 139 -4.75 16.25 9.98
CA GLY A 139 -3.46 16.70 9.46
C GLY A 139 -3.11 16.15 8.09
N GLN A 140 -1.90 16.43 7.65
CA GLN A 140 -1.33 15.93 6.40
C GLN A 140 -0.82 14.50 6.57
N TYR A 141 -1.16 13.59 5.65
CA TYR A 141 -0.76 12.19 5.64
C TYR A 141 -0.38 11.73 4.23
N LEU A 142 0.47 10.70 4.18
CA LEU A 142 0.58 9.81 3.03
C LEU A 142 -0.30 8.59 3.26
N ILE A 143 -0.92 8.09 2.19
CA ILE A 143 -1.61 6.79 2.15
C ILE A 143 -0.86 5.95 1.11
N ARG A 144 -0.29 4.82 1.52
CA ARG A 144 0.46 3.91 0.65
C ARG A 144 -0.38 2.66 0.41
N GLY A 145 -0.81 2.44 -0.82
CA GLY A 145 -1.36 1.16 -1.26
C GLY A 145 -0.24 0.26 -1.75
N GLU A 146 -0.25 -1.01 -1.36
CA GLU A 146 0.72 -2.02 -1.80
C GLU A 146 0.00 -3.32 -2.16
N GLN A 147 0.36 -3.87 -3.32
CA GLN A 147 0.10 -5.27 -3.66
C GLN A 147 1.42 -6.03 -3.69
N ILE A 148 1.50 -7.10 -2.92
CA ILE A 148 2.61 -8.06 -2.94
C ILE A 148 2.17 -9.24 -3.79
N ALA A 149 2.62 -9.28 -5.05
CA ALA A 149 2.40 -10.38 -5.96
C ALA A 149 3.35 -11.56 -5.64
N LEU A 150 2.75 -12.72 -5.42
CA LEU A 150 3.44 -13.90 -4.86
C LEU A 150 3.66 -15.03 -5.88
N HIS A 151 3.24 -14.83 -7.13
CA HIS A 151 3.25 -15.86 -8.17
C HIS A 151 4.65 -16.40 -8.53
N VAL A 152 5.72 -15.67 -8.19
CA VAL A 152 7.13 -16.08 -8.36
C VAL A 152 7.95 -15.85 -7.08
N ALA A 153 7.28 -15.83 -5.91
CA ALA A 153 7.88 -15.49 -4.63
C ALA A 153 8.61 -16.64 -3.90
N SER A 154 8.86 -17.77 -4.59
CA SER A 154 9.56 -18.92 -3.99
C SER A 154 11.07 -18.70 -3.79
N THR A 155 11.60 -17.59 -4.27
CA THR A 155 13.01 -17.19 -4.12
C THR A 155 13.11 -15.80 -3.50
N TYR A 156 14.18 -15.54 -2.75
CA TYR A 156 14.45 -14.22 -2.20
C TYR A 156 14.51 -13.17 -3.31
N GLY A 157 13.84 -12.03 -3.13
CA GLY A 157 13.67 -11.00 -4.16
C GLY A 157 12.73 -11.38 -5.31
N GLY A 158 12.06 -12.53 -5.24
CA GLY A 158 11.08 -12.96 -6.23
C GLY A 158 9.70 -12.34 -6.06
N ALA A 159 9.33 -11.93 -4.83
CA ALA A 159 8.10 -11.18 -4.59
C ALA A 159 8.13 -9.85 -5.34
N GLN A 160 7.00 -9.48 -5.92
CA GLN A 160 6.84 -8.27 -6.72
C GLN A 160 5.92 -7.30 -6.01
N PHE A 161 6.37 -6.06 -5.84
CA PHE A 161 5.64 -5.04 -5.10
C PHE A 161 5.13 -3.96 -6.06
N TYR A 162 3.82 -3.77 -6.10
CA TYR A 162 3.14 -2.72 -6.83
C TYR A 162 2.64 -1.69 -5.83
N ILE A 163 3.16 -0.47 -5.92
CA ILE A 163 3.06 0.54 -4.86
C ILE A 163 2.50 1.84 -5.45
N GLY A 164 1.70 2.56 -4.67
CA GLY A 164 1.32 3.94 -4.97
C GLY A 164 1.05 4.73 -3.70
N CYS A 165 1.48 5.99 -3.67
CA CYS A 165 1.31 6.88 -2.51
C CYS A 165 0.39 8.06 -2.82
N ALA A 166 -0.77 8.11 -2.17
CA ALA A 166 -1.67 9.25 -2.21
C ALA A 166 -1.31 10.30 -1.16
N GLN A 167 -1.47 11.58 -1.51
CA GLN A 167 -1.24 12.73 -0.62
C GLN A 167 -2.58 13.26 -0.12
N VAL A 168 -2.77 13.29 1.20
CA VAL A 168 -4.06 13.70 1.78
C VAL A 168 -3.93 14.71 2.92
N ASN A 169 -4.94 15.56 3.03
CA ASN A 169 -5.25 16.39 4.18
C ASN A 169 -6.48 15.80 4.88
N VAL A 170 -6.27 15.14 6.01
CA VAL A 170 -7.34 14.59 6.85
C VAL A 170 -7.90 15.70 7.74
N ILE A 171 -9.20 15.94 7.65
CA ILE A 171 -9.95 16.85 8.51
C ILE A 171 -10.94 16.08 9.39
N ASN A 172 -11.57 16.75 10.36
CA ASN A 172 -12.57 16.16 11.24
C ASN A 172 -12.09 14.89 11.98
N GLY A 173 -10.78 14.82 12.24
CA GLY A 173 -10.12 13.71 12.92
C GLY A 173 -10.32 13.68 14.43
N GLY A 174 -9.97 12.54 15.03
CA GLY A 174 -10.02 12.30 16.47
C GLY A 174 -8.68 12.52 17.18
N ASN A 175 -8.46 11.76 18.26
CA ASN A 175 -7.29 11.83 19.14
C ASN A 175 -6.60 10.46 19.35
N GLY A 176 -6.80 9.53 18.41
CA GLY A 176 -6.17 8.22 18.43
C GLY A 176 -4.66 8.31 18.23
N THR A 177 -3.94 7.31 18.73
CA THR A 177 -2.49 7.17 18.54
C THR A 177 -2.24 5.97 17.63
N PRO A 178 -1.92 6.18 16.34
CA PRO A 178 -1.67 5.09 15.42
C PRO A 178 -0.48 4.22 15.84
N GLY A 179 -0.62 2.91 15.63
CA GLY A 179 0.46 1.96 15.85
C GLY A 179 0.02 0.50 15.72
N PRO A 180 0.97 -0.45 15.65
CA PRO A 180 2.43 -0.26 15.76
C PRO A 180 3.05 0.53 14.59
N LEU A 181 4.12 1.28 14.86
CA LEU A 181 4.82 2.10 13.85
C LEU A 181 6.03 1.38 13.27
N VAL A 182 6.25 1.52 11.96
CA VAL A 182 7.37 0.96 11.20
C VAL A 182 7.97 2.01 10.24
N SER A 183 9.17 1.73 9.72
CA SER A 183 9.82 2.53 8.67
C SER A 183 9.64 1.86 7.31
N ILE A 184 9.59 2.65 6.24
CA ILE A 184 9.62 2.13 4.86
C ILE A 184 10.69 2.92 4.07
N PRO A 185 11.79 2.27 3.63
CA PRO A 185 12.15 0.85 3.84
C PRO A 185 12.44 0.48 5.31
N GLY A 186 12.42 -0.82 5.63
CA GLY A 186 12.71 -1.37 6.97
C GLY A 186 11.59 -2.23 7.58
N VAL A 187 10.36 -2.11 7.09
CA VAL A 187 9.22 -2.94 7.52
C VAL A 187 9.38 -4.41 7.10
N TYR A 188 10.08 -4.67 6.00
CA TYR A 188 10.33 -6.01 5.47
C TYR A 188 11.82 -6.29 5.32
N THR A 189 12.18 -7.55 5.48
CA THR A 189 13.52 -8.10 5.25
C THR A 189 13.60 -8.88 3.94
N GLY A 190 12.47 -9.28 3.37
CA GLY A 190 12.37 -10.16 2.21
C GLY A 190 12.37 -11.65 2.57
N TYR A 191 12.53 -11.98 3.85
CA TYR A 191 12.50 -13.36 4.37
C TYR A 191 11.20 -13.69 5.13
N GLU A 192 10.26 -12.75 5.20
CA GLU A 192 8.99 -12.98 5.87
C GLU A 192 8.28 -14.18 5.24
N PRO A 193 7.61 -15.04 6.03
CA PRO A 193 6.90 -16.22 5.52
C PRO A 193 5.74 -15.88 4.57
N GLY A 194 5.25 -14.63 4.58
CA GLY A 194 4.28 -14.12 3.60
C GLY A 194 4.90 -13.50 2.34
N ILE A 195 6.23 -13.29 2.31
CA ILE A 195 6.98 -12.67 1.20
C ILE A 195 7.87 -13.70 0.49
N LEU A 196 8.61 -14.53 1.22
CA LEU A 196 9.37 -15.66 0.68
C LEU A 196 8.54 -16.94 0.82
N ILE A 197 7.74 -17.24 -0.19
CA ILE A 197 6.74 -18.31 -0.14
C ILE A 197 6.52 -18.97 -1.51
N ASN A 198 6.43 -20.30 -1.51
CA ASN A 198 5.91 -21.04 -2.66
C ASN A 198 4.39 -21.23 -2.51
N ILE A 199 3.60 -20.38 -3.17
CA ILE A 199 2.14 -20.41 -3.07
C ILE A 199 1.49 -21.63 -3.76
N TYR A 200 2.22 -22.34 -4.61
CA TYR A 200 1.71 -23.51 -5.33
C TYR A 200 1.94 -24.83 -4.60
N ASN A 201 2.88 -24.85 -3.66
CA ASN A 201 3.24 -26.02 -2.87
C ASN A 201 3.63 -25.59 -1.46
N VAL A 202 2.61 -25.28 -0.65
CA VAL A 202 2.80 -24.90 0.75
C VAL A 202 3.18 -26.11 1.61
N PRO A 203 3.96 -25.94 2.69
CA PRO A 203 4.30 -27.03 3.61
C PRO A 203 3.09 -27.74 4.20
N SER A 204 3.22 -29.01 4.59
CA SER A 204 2.13 -29.79 5.19
C SER A 204 1.63 -29.25 6.53
N ASN A 205 2.47 -28.50 7.25
CA ASN A 205 2.12 -27.83 8.50
C ASN A 205 1.70 -26.36 8.30
N PHE A 206 1.48 -25.92 7.06
CA PHE A 206 1.01 -24.58 6.77
C PHE A 206 -0.42 -24.38 7.31
N THR A 207 -0.61 -23.40 8.17
CA THR A 207 -1.89 -23.13 8.85
C THR A 207 -2.64 -21.95 8.25
N GLY A 208 -1.99 -21.14 7.41
CA GLY A 208 -2.56 -19.95 6.81
C GLY A 208 -1.49 -18.96 6.36
N TYR A 209 -1.89 -18.01 5.52
CA TYR A 209 -1.01 -16.92 5.11
C TYR A 209 -0.63 -16.05 6.31
N GLN A 210 0.65 -15.72 6.42
CA GLN A 210 1.17 -14.83 7.46
C GLN A 210 1.39 -13.45 6.86
N ALA A 211 0.47 -12.53 7.11
CA ALA A 211 0.58 -11.16 6.63
C ALA A 211 1.88 -10.51 7.12
N PRO A 212 2.70 -9.92 6.22
CA PRO A 212 3.92 -9.23 6.63
C PRO A 212 3.60 -7.86 7.26
N GLY A 213 4.60 -7.29 7.94
CA GLY A 213 4.49 -5.98 8.58
C GLY A 213 3.69 -5.98 9.89
N PRO A 214 3.34 -4.80 10.42
CA PRO A 214 2.61 -4.67 11.68
C PRO A 214 1.14 -5.10 11.52
N ALA A 215 0.47 -5.33 12.65
CA ALA A 215 -0.98 -5.52 12.67
C ALA A 215 -1.72 -4.23 12.22
N VAL A 216 -2.94 -4.41 11.71
CA VAL A 216 -3.83 -3.28 11.39
C VAL A 216 -4.16 -2.49 12.67
N TRP A 217 -3.93 -1.18 12.62
CA TRP A 217 -4.32 -0.26 13.67
C TRP A 217 -5.85 -0.11 13.71
N GLN A 218 -6.44 -0.35 14.88
CA GLN A 218 -7.89 -0.23 15.11
C GLN A 218 -8.23 1.16 15.65
N GLY A 219 -8.46 2.11 14.75
CA GLY A 219 -8.80 3.50 15.07
C GLY A 219 -10.16 3.96 14.57
#